data_AF-A0A7V2EZN4-F1
#
_entry.id   AF-A0A7V2EZN4-F1
#
_cell.length_a   1.000
_cell.length_b   1.000
_cell.length_c   1.000
_cell.angle_alpha   90.00
_cell.angle_beta   90.00
_cell.angle_gamma   90.00
#
_symmetry.space_group_name_H-M   'P 1'
#
loop_
_entity.id
_entity.type
_entity.pdbx_description
1 polymer ?
#
loop_
_entity_poly.entity_id
_entity_poly.type
_entity_poly.pdbx_seq_one_letter_code
_entity_poly.pdbx_strand_id
1 'polypeptide(L)'
;MTDPVRQFGRQQDGQVYKDRPCVYAIAYDDNGKILVVQVRDKLLLPGGGMDKGETPEQALHREVLEETGWRIEILGLACRANEYRYSKRKARAANKQARFYRVRLQQQATPPSEDDHRPLWITRKRAKKKLRDEFYRWAVEQTGPLVNKLCGLDDIADGDSAAFVAELDGRKQGFIVVRQGETAYVYVNSCPHIGSPLDFAPGRFLTPDKDFILCSTHGALFRITDGHCVSGPCADQNLTAVSFALRDREIFLA
;
A
#
# COMPACT_ATOMS: atom_id res chain seq x y z
N MET A 1 13.22 -3.95 -13.99
CA MET A 1 12.59 -2.66 -14.38
C MET A 1 11.83 -2.18 -13.15
N THR A 2 12.14 -1.01 -12.60
CA THR A 2 11.46 -0.49 -11.41
C THR A 2 10.05 -0.09 -11.78
N ASP A 3 9.04 -0.54 -11.03
CA ASP A 3 7.64 -0.17 -11.25
C ASP A 3 7.48 1.36 -11.42
N PRO A 4 6.63 1.81 -12.37
CA PRO A 4 6.43 3.23 -12.61
C PRO A 4 5.84 3.91 -11.36
N VAL A 5 6.50 4.96 -10.88
CA VAL A 5 6.02 5.77 -9.74
C VAL A 5 4.77 6.55 -10.16
N ARG A 6 3.65 6.34 -9.45
CA ARG A 6 2.38 6.99 -9.78
C ARG A 6 2.46 8.51 -9.58
N GLN A 7 2.03 9.28 -10.58
CA GLN A 7 2.04 10.75 -10.57
C GLN A 7 0.63 11.31 -10.35
N PHE A 8 0.51 12.27 -9.43
CA PHE A 8 -0.71 13.01 -9.11
C PHE A 8 -0.54 14.52 -9.37
N GLY A 9 -1.66 15.23 -9.39
CA GLY A 9 -1.71 16.66 -9.67
C GLY A 9 -1.44 17.00 -11.14
N ARG A 10 -1.80 18.22 -11.54
CA ARG A 10 -1.52 18.74 -12.88
C ARG A 10 -0.58 19.93 -12.78
N GLN A 11 0.38 20.00 -13.69
CA GLN A 11 1.19 21.20 -13.84
C GLN A 11 0.31 22.35 -14.33
N GLN A 12 0.73 23.57 -14.00
CA GLN A 12 0.06 24.79 -14.44
C GLN A 12 1.02 25.52 -15.36
N ASP A 13 0.50 26.08 -16.44
CA ASP A 13 1.30 26.76 -17.46
C ASP A 13 2.10 27.92 -16.85
N GLY A 14 3.34 28.07 -17.32
CA GLY A 14 4.27 29.08 -16.84
C GLY A 14 4.82 28.84 -15.42
N GLN A 15 4.52 27.71 -14.77
CA GLN A 15 5.07 27.38 -13.46
C GLN A 15 6.20 26.34 -13.55
N VAL A 16 7.29 26.58 -12.82
CA VAL A 16 8.41 25.63 -12.72
C VAL A 16 8.29 24.82 -11.43
N TYR A 17 8.06 23.52 -11.57
CA TYR A 17 7.92 22.59 -10.44
C TYR A 17 9.28 22.01 -10.07
N LYS A 18 9.81 22.42 -8.92
CA LYS A 18 11.05 21.83 -8.38
C LYS A 18 10.74 20.53 -7.64
N ASP A 19 11.55 19.51 -7.87
CA ASP A 19 11.46 18.26 -7.12
C ASP A 19 11.72 18.50 -5.63
N ARG A 20 10.83 17.95 -4.80
CA ARG A 20 10.92 18.00 -3.34
C ARG A 20 10.78 16.58 -2.80
N PRO A 21 11.88 15.94 -2.39
CA PRO A 21 11.82 14.67 -1.68
C PRO A 21 10.99 14.80 -0.41
N CYS A 22 10.08 13.85 -0.20
CA CYS A 22 9.20 13.79 0.95
C CYS A 22 9.10 12.37 1.50
N VAL A 23 8.83 12.27 2.80
CA VAL A 23 8.59 10.99 3.49
C VAL A 23 7.31 11.08 4.30
N TYR A 24 6.56 9.99 4.38
CA TYR A 24 5.33 9.92 5.15
C TYR A 24 5.19 8.58 5.86
N ALA A 25 4.67 8.62 7.08
CA ALA A 25 4.40 7.45 7.90
C ALA A 25 2.98 6.91 7.65
N ILE A 26 2.90 5.59 7.54
CA ILE A 26 1.65 4.83 7.61
C ILE A 26 1.73 3.95 8.86
N ALA A 27 1.02 4.38 9.89
CA ALA A 27 0.89 3.65 11.15
C ALA A 27 -0.56 3.23 11.36
N TYR A 28 -0.76 2.01 11.84
CA TYR A 28 -2.05 1.45 12.19
C TYR A 28 -2.09 1.10 13.67
N ASP A 29 -3.21 1.35 14.34
CA ASP A 29 -3.48 0.82 15.68
C ASP A 29 -4.02 -0.61 15.60
N ASP A 30 -4.17 -1.25 16.77
CA ASP A 30 -4.69 -2.63 16.87
C ASP A 30 -6.13 -2.78 16.37
N ASN A 31 -6.86 -1.68 16.21
CA ASN A 31 -8.21 -1.64 15.66
C ASN A 31 -8.24 -1.30 14.15
N GLY A 32 -7.07 -1.28 13.50
CA GLY A 32 -6.94 -0.94 12.08
C GLY A 32 -7.25 0.53 11.73
N LYS A 33 -7.30 1.43 12.71
CA LYS A 33 -7.35 2.88 12.47
C LYS A 33 -5.96 3.36 12.06
N ILE A 34 -5.92 4.35 11.17
CA ILE A 34 -4.68 4.95 10.69
C ILE A 34 -4.38 6.22 11.47
N LEU A 35 -3.10 6.42 11.80
CA LEU A 35 -2.62 7.68 12.36
C LEU A 35 -2.61 8.75 11.28
N VAL A 36 -3.21 9.90 11.60
CA VAL A 36 -3.14 11.12 10.79
C VAL A 36 -2.80 12.30 11.67
N VAL A 37 -2.33 13.37 11.06
CA VAL A 37 -2.17 14.67 11.73
C VAL A 37 -3.24 15.62 11.19
N GLN A 38 -4.01 16.20 12.10
CA GLN A 38 -4.93 17.28 11.78
C GLN A 38 -4.19 18.61 11.90
N VAL A 39 -4.15 19.34 10.80
CA VAL A 39 -3.61 20.71 10.72
C VAL A 39 -4.75 21.63 10.32
N ARG A 40 -5.24 22.42 11.27
CA ARG A 40 -6.49 23.20 11.12
C ARG A 40 -7.67 22.30 10.71
N ASP A 41 -8.20 22.46 9.51
CA ASP A 41 -9.33 21.71 8.95
C ASP A 41 -8.91 20.51 8.07
N LYS A 42 -7.60 20.28 7.91
CA LYS A 42 -7.04 19.30 6.97
C LYS A 42 -6.46 18.10 7.69
N LEU A 43 -6.66 16.92 7.11
CA LEU A 43 -6.04 15.68 7.57
C LEU A 43 -4.91 15.28 6.63
N LEU A 44 -3.74 14.99 7.21
CA LEU A 44 -2.51 14.62 6.53
C LEU A 44 -1.97 13.31 7.09
N LEU A 45 -1.21 12.57 6.30
CA LEU A 45 -0.33 11.54 6.89
C LEU A 45 0.83 12.24 7.58
N PRO A 46 1.29 11.75 8.76
CA PRO A 46 2.45 12.31 9.43
C PRO A 46 3.68 12.24 8.52
N GLY A 47 4.47 13.31 8.49
CA GLY A 47 5.66 13.41 7.65
C GLY A 47 5.67 14.64 6.75
N GLY A 48 6.83 14.91 6.16
CA GLY A 48 7.04 16.15 5.42
C GLY A 48 8.16 16.08 4.40
N GLY A 49 8.83 17.22 4.23
CA GLY A 49 9.93 17.35 3.28
C GLY A 49 11.24 16.94 3.91
N MET A 50 12.16 16.41 3.10
CA MET A 50 13.51 16.14 3.57
C MET A 50 14.35 17.42 3.56
N ASP A 51 15.19 17.57 4.58
CA ASP A 51 16.20 18.63 4.61
C ASP A 51 17.48 18.23 3.86
N LYS A 52 18.32 19.22 3.57
CA LYS A 52 19.56 18.99 2.80
C LYS A 52 20.52 18.10 3.60
N GLY A 53 20.89 16.97 3.02
CA GLY A 53 21.81 16.00 3.64
C GLY A 53 21.14 14.98 4.56
N GLU A 54 19.83 15.09 4.77
CA GLU A 54 19.05 14.16 5.58
C GLU A 54 18.75 12.86 4.81
N THR A 55 18.90 11.70 5.46
CA THR A 55 18.39 10.45 4.90
C THR A 55 16.86 10.40 4.99
N PRO A 56 16.17 9.63 4.13
CA PRO A 56 14.72 9.47 4.23
C PRO A 56 14.26 9.00 5.62
N GLU A 57 15.02 8.09 6.23
CA GLU A 57 14.73 7.53 7.54
C GLU A 57 14.87 8.60 8.64
N GLN A 58 15.94 9.41 8.58
CA GLN A 58 16.13 10.55 9.50
C GLN A 58 14.98 11.55 9.39
N ALA A 59 14.61 11.93 8.17
CA ALA A 59 13.49 12.83 7.91
C ALA A 59 12.18 12.29 8.48
N LEU A 60 11.94 10.99 8.32
CA LEU A 60 10.72 10.37 8.80
C LEU A 60 10.68 10.35 10.34
N HIS A 61 11.80 10.04 10.99
CA HIS A 61 11.89 10.09 12.45
C HIS A 61 11.66 11.51 12.99
N ARG A 62 12.28 12.52 12.38
CA ARG A 62 12.14 13.93 12.78
C ARG A 62 10.71 14.41 12.63
N GLU A 63 10.14 14.31 11.43
CA GLU A 63 8.81 14.84 11.12
C GLU A 63 7.72 14.16 11.96
N VAL A 64 7.77 12.83 12.14
CA VAL A 64 6.78 12.14 12.97
C VAL A 64 6.91 12.56 14.43
N LEU A 65 8.14 12.72 14.94
CA LEU A 65 8.34 13.17 16.31
C LEU A 65 7.83 14.61 16.52
N GLU A 66 8.10 15.52 15.60
CA GLU A 66 7.67 16.92 15.66
C GLU A 66 6.14 17.06 15.59
N GLU A 67 5.49 16.39 14.64
CA GLU A 67 4.05 16.52 14.38
C GLU A 67 3.17 15.70 15.34
N THR A 68 3.72 14.66 15.98
CA THR A 68 2.92 13.69 16.75
C THR A 68 3.46 13.41 18.16
N GLY A 69 4.74 13.65 18.40
CA GLY A 69 5.39 13.33 19.67
C GLY A 69 5.83 11.85 19.82
N TRP A 70 5.55 11.00 18.84
CA TRP A 70 5.95 9.58 18.88
C TRP A 70 7.29 9.31 18.22
N ARG A 71 8.03 8.39 18.83
CA ARG A 71 9.09 7.66 18.13
C ARG A 71 8.48 6.53 17.30
N ILE A 72 9.20 6.16 16.26
CA ILE A 72 8.77 5.13 15.33
C ILE A 72 9.84 4.06 15.15
N GLU A 73 9.42 2.86 14.80
CA GLU A 73 10.23 1.82 14.17
C GLU A 73 9.82 1.74 12.70
N ILE A 74 10.78 1.88 11.79
CA ILE A 74 10.52 1.79 10.35
C ILE A 74 10.49 0.32 9.95
N LEU A 75 9.34 -0.14 9.47
CA LEU A 75 9.13 -1.54 9.09
C LEU A 75 9.41 -1.79 7.60
N GLY A 76 9.61 -0.74 6.81
CA GLY A 76 9.95 -0.82 5.39
C GLY A 76 9.24 0.22 4.53
N LEU A 77 9.73 0.39 3.31
CA LEU A 77 9.09 1.21 2.28
C LEU A 77 7.83 0.50 1.76
N ALA A 78 6.67 1.15 1.88
CA ALA A 78 5.39 0.60 1.46
C ALA A 78 5.05 0.94 0.01
N CYS A 79 5.18 2.22 -0.38
CA CYS A 79 4.97 2.64 -1.77
C CYS A 79 5.64 3.98 -2.08
N ARG A 80 5.66 4.35 -3.36
CA ARG A 80 6.16 5.64 -3.86
C ARG A 80 5.11 6.28 -4.75
N ALA A 81 4.95 7.60 -4.62
CA ALA A 81 4.14 8.39 -5.55
C ALA A 81 4.62 9.84 -5.59
N ASN A 82 4.31 10.52 -6.67
CA ASN A 82 4.65 11.91 -6.89
C ASN A 82 3.40 12.79 -6.95
N GLU A 83 3.53 14.07 -6.60
CA GLU A 83 2.43 15.04 -6.72
C GLU A 83 2.92 16.42 -7.14
N TYR A 84 2.38 16.94 -8.26
CA TYR A 84 2.50 18.35 -8.60
C TYR A 84 1.57 19.18 -7.73
N ARG A 85 2.15 20.10 -6.96
CA ARG A 85 1.39 21.06 -6.14
C ARG A 85 1.84 22.48 -6.42
N TYR A 86 0.85 23.34 -6.67
CA TYR A 86 1.05 24.78 -6.70
C TYR A 86 0.31 25.46 -5.55
N SER A 87 1.00 26.35 -4.84
CA SER A 87 0.41 27.23 -3.83
C SER A 87 0.34 28.65 -4.36
N LYS A 88 -0.87 29.12 -4.71
CA LYS A 88 -1.11 30.51 -5.11
C LYS A 88 -0.64 31.49 -4.02
N ARG A 89 -0.97 31.22 -2.76
CA ARG A 89 -0.60 32.07 -1.60
C ARG A 89 0.91 32.26 -1.45
N LYS A 90 1.70 31.22 -1.72
CA LYS A 90 3.17 31.26 -1.59
C LYS A 90 3.88 31.47 -2.93
N ALA A 91 3.13 31.63 -4.03
CA ALA A 91 3.64 31.63 -5.41
C ALA A 91 4.70 30.54 -5.67
N ARG A 92 4.46 29.33 -5.15
CA ARG A 92 5.45 28.24 -5.17
C ARG A 92 4.86 26.96 -5.73
N ALA A 93 5.55 26.41 -6.73
CA ALA A 93 5.28 25.11 -7.33
C ALA A 93 6.33 24.08 -6.85
N ALA A 94 5.88 22.86 -6.55
CA ALA A 94 6.75 21.76 -6.18
C ALA A 94 6.21 20.44 -6.72
N ASN A 95 7.09 19.60 -7.23
CA ASN A 95 6.81 18.19 -7.50
C ASN A 95 7.24 17.39 -6.27
N LYS A 96 6.28 17.03 -5.41
CA LYS A 96 6.56 16.22 -4.23
C LYS A 96 6.91 14.81 -4.70
N GLN A 97 8.08 14.31 -4.37
CA GLN A 97 8.49 12.93 -4.63
C GLN A 97 8.44 12.15 -3.32
N ALA A 98 7.33 11.45 -3.09
CA ALA A 98 7.00 10.89 -1.79
C ALA A 98 7.39 9.41 -1.67
N ARG A 99 7.99 9.09 -0.52
CA ARG A 99 8.18 7.72 -0.03
C ARG A 99 7.27 7.49 1.16
N PHE A 100 6.41 6.50 1.06
CA PHE A 100 5.50 6.12 2.14
C PHE A 100 6.09 4.92 2.85
N TYR A 101 6.37 5.08 4.14
CA TYR A 101 6.96 4.04 4.97
C TYR A 101 5.92 3.49 5.91
N ARG A 102 5.95 2.17 6.06
CA ARG A 102 5.19 1.51 7.11
C ARG A 102 5.95 1.61 8.40
N VAL A 103 5.27 2.00 9.47
CA VAL A 103 5.92 2.21 10.77
C VAL A 103 5.12 1.59 11.91
N ARG A 104 5.80 1.26 12.99
CA ARG A 104 5.19 0.98 14.30
C ARG A 104 5.47 2.17 15.21
N LEU A 105 4.45 2.67 15.90
CA LEU A 105 4.68 3.67 16.94
C LEU A 105 5.27 2.99 18.17
N GLN A 106 6.27 3.60 18.76
CA GLN A 106 6.84 3.19 20.03
C GLN A 106 6.21 4.05 21.15
N GLN A 107 6.96 4.32 22.22
CA GLN A 107 6.51 5.22 23.28
C GLN A 107 6.39 6.66 22.78
N GLN A 108 5.40 7.39 23.31
CA GLN A 108 5.32 8.83 23.14
C GLN A 108 6.49 9.47 23.91
N ALA A 109 7.40 10.11 23.20
CA ALA A 109 8.60 10.68 23.79
C ALA A 109 8.34 12.10 24.31
N THR A 110 7.53 12.88 23.58
CA THR A 110 7.17 14.26 23.90
C THR A 110 5.74 14.56 23.42
N PRO A 111 5.11 15.65 23.86
CA PRO A 111 4.00 16.24 23.11
C PRO A 111 4.46 16.68 21.70
N PRO A 112 3.54 16.81 20.72
CA PRO A 112 3.84 17.47 19.45
C PRO A 112 4.43 18.86 19.70
N SER A 113 5.52 19.19 19.02
CA SER A 113 6.17 20.50 19.14
C SER A 113 5.54 21.57 18.25
N GLU A 114 4.69 21.16 17.30
CA GLU A 114 3.96 22.06 16.42
C GLU A 114 2.54 22.32 16.96
N ASP A 115 2.29 23.55 17.44
CA ASP A 115 1.09 23.90 18.20
C ASP A 115 -0.25 23.70 17.45
N ASP A 116 -0.24 23.69 16.10
CA ASP A 116 -1.43 23.47 15.28
C ASP A 116 -1.59 22.03 14.76
N HIS A 117 -0.71 21.12 15.19
CA HIS A 117 -0.72 19.72 14.80
C HIS A 117 -1.36 18.86 15.88
N ARG A 118 -2.47 18.21 15.52
CA ARG A 118 -3.18 17.29 16.40
C ARG A 118 -3.14 15.87 15.84
N PRO A 119 -2.36 14.95 16.41
CA PRO A 119 -2.40 13.56 16.01
C PRO A 119 -3.77 12.93 16.34
N LEU A 120 -4.31 12.16 15.40
CA LEU A 120 -5.60 11.48 15.53
C LEU A 120 -5.55 10.08 14.93
N TRP A 121 -6.24 9.14 15.58
CA TRP A 121 -6.56 7.85 15.00
C TRP A 121 -7.92 7.91 14.30
N ILE A 122 -7.95 7.65 12.99
CA ILE A 122 -9.18 7.64 12.21
C ILE A 122 -9.38 6.32 11.47
N THR A 123 -10.62 5.97 11.16
CA THR A 123 -10.90 4.77 10.36
C THR A 123 -10.31 4.91 8.96
N ARG A 124 -9.87 3.79 8.36
CA ARG A 124 -9.43 3.74 6.94
C ARG A 124 -10.46 4.35 6.00
N LYS A 125 -11.75 4.04 6.21
CA LYS A 125 -12.86 4.57 5.42
C LYS A 125 -12.90 6.11 5.47
N ARG A 126 -12.66 6.71 6.65
CA ARG A 126 -12.58 8.15 6.79
C ARG A 126 -11.32 8.70 6.12
N ALA A 127 -10.17 8.04 6.28
CA ALA A 127 -8.90 8.45 5.66
C ALA A 127 -9.00 8.50 4.12
N LYS A 128 -9.51 7.43 3.49
CA LYS A 128 -9.76 7.34 2.03
C LYS A 128 -10.70 8.46 1.52
N LYS A 129 -11.53 9.05 2.38
CA LYS A 129 -12.46 10.14 2.01
C LYS A 129 -11.97 11.54 2.37
N LYS A 130 -11.18 11.70 3.44
CA LYS A 130 -10.93 13.00 4.09
C LYS A 130 -9.47 13.42 4.15
N LEU A 131 -8.51 12.56 3.78
CA LEU A 131 -7.13 12.99 3.61
C LEU A 131 -7.07 14.07 2.52
N ARG A 132 -6.32 15.14 2.81
CA ARG A 132 -6.33 16.40 2.05
C ARG A 132 -6.10 16.18 0.56
N ASP A 133 -5.13 15.34 0.23
CA ASP A 133 -4.63 15.18 -1.11
C ASP A 133 -4.92 13.77 -1.64
N GLU A 134 -5.12 13.64 -2.95
CA GLU A 134 -5.41 12.35 -3.59
C GLU A 134 -4.27 11.35 -3.43
N PHE A 135 -3.02 11.82 -3.52
CA PHE A 135 -1.86 10.94 -3.40
C PHE A 135 -1.75 10.28 -2.01
N TYR A 136 -2.22 10.95 -0.94
CA TYR A 136 -2.34 10.33 0.40
C TYR A 136 -3.41 9.24 0.43
N ARG A 137 -4.58 9.50 -0.16
CA ARG A 137 -5.69 8.54 -0.19
C ARG A 137 -5.28 7.29 -0.95
N TRP A 138 -4.62 7.46 -2.09
CA TRP A 138 -4.05 6.36 -2.86
C TRP A 138 -3.04 5.56 -2.02
N ALA A 139 -2.12 6.21 -1.32
CA ALA A 139 -1.14 5.51 -0.49
C ALA A 139 -1.82 4.64 0.59
N VAL A 140 -2.85 5.15 1.26
CA VAL A 140 -3.65 4.39 2.25
C VAL A 140 -4.44 3.23 1.61
N GLU A 141 -4.86 3.39 0.36
CA GLU A 141 -5.46 2.29 -0.41
C GLU A 141 -4.47 1.18 -0.73
N GLN A 142 -3.21 1.53 -1.01
CA GLN A 142 -2.14 0.55 -1.26
C GLN A 142 -1.62 -0.12 0.02
N THR A 143 -2.01 0.39 1.19
CA THR A 143 -1.36 0.02 2.46
C THR A 143 -2.40 -0.12 3.55
N GLY A 144 -3.02 -1.29 3.73
CA GLY A 144 -3.89 -1.50 4.90
C GLY A 144 -3.18 -2.12 6.10
N PRO A 145 -3.84 -2.18 7.28
CA PRO A 145 -3.29 -2.72 8.52
C PRO A 145 -2.85 -4.18 8.31
N LEU A 146 -1.75 -4.61 8.93
CA LEU A 146 -1.35 -6.02 8.88
C LEU A 146 -2.25 -6.76 9.83
N VAL A 147 -3.46 -7.03 9.38
CA VAL A 147 -4.52 -7.55 10.24
C VAL A 147 -4.39 -9.04 10.42
N ASN A 148 -3.85 -9.77 9.43
CA ASN A 148 -3.84 -11.23 9.44
C ASN A 148 -2.59 -11.80 8.78
N LYS A 149 -1.81 -12.58 9.54
CA LYS A 149 -0.86 -13.54 8.95
C LYS A 149 -1.68 -14.49 8.08
N LEU A 150 -1.37 -14.54 6.79
CA LEU A 150 -2.00 -15.43 5.84
C LEU A 150 -1.33 -16.80 5.88
N CYS A 151 -0.01 -16.83 5.74
CA CYS A 151 0.84 -18.03 5.76
C CYS A 151 2.32 -17.67 5.86
N GLY A 152 3.18 -18.66 6.10
CA GLY A 152 4.60 -18.60 5.76
C GLY A 152 4.81 -18.71 4.25
N LEU A 153 5.84 -18.04 3.73
CA LEU A 153 6.30 -18.21 2.35
C LEU A 153 6.71 -19.66 2.09
N ASP A 154 7.29 -20.33 3.10
CA ASP A 154 7.70 -21.73 3.04
C ASP A 154 6.56 -22.74 3.20
N ASP A 155 5.35 -22.27 3.52
CA ASP A 155 4.16 -23.12 3.46
C ASP A 155 3.77 -23.43 1.99
N ILE A 156 4.36 -22.70 1.04
CA ILE A 156 4.16 -22.85 -0.40
C ILE A 156 5.49 -23.28 -1.02
N ALA A 157 5.48 -24.38 -1.77
CA ALA A 157 6.64 -24.83 -2.52
C ALA A 157 7.05 -23.77 -3.56
N ASP A 158 8.35 -23.68 -3.86
CA ASP A 158 8.83 -22.74 -4.87
C ASP A 158 8.22 -23.05 -6.24
N GLY A 159 7.73 -21.99 -6.91
CA GLY A 159 6.98 -22.09 -8.17
C GLY A 159 5.59 -22.71 -8.00
N ASP A 160 4.99 -22.67 -6.82
CA ASP A 160 3.65 -23.24 -6.58
C ASP A 160 2.65 -22.22 -6.01
N SER A 161 1.41 -22.66 -5.83
CA SER A 161 0.31 -21.86 -5.31
C SER A 161 -0.39 -22.51 -4.11
N ALA A 162 -1.07 -21.70 -3.32
CA ALA A 162 -1.94 -22.17 -2.24
C ALA A 162 -3.18 -21.27 -2.10
N ALA A 163 -4.24 -21.84 -1.52
CA ALA A 163 -5.49 -21.15 -1.23
C ALA A 163 -5.58 -20.88 0.26
N PHE A 164 -5.98 -19.65 0.62
CA PHE A 164 -6.22 -19.27 2.01
C PHE A 164 -7.57 -18.58 2.13
N VAL A 165 -8.20 -18.70 3.29
CA VAL A 165 -9.39 -17.94 3.64
C VAL A 165 -9.06 -17.08 4.83
N ALA A 166 -9.19 -15.76 4.67
CA ALA A 166 -8.92 -14.80 5.72
C ALA A 166 -9.94 -13.67 5.69
N GLU A 167 -9.95 -12.86 6.75
CA GLU A 167 -10.72 -11.64 6.79
C GLU A 167 -9.88 -10.46 6.26
N LEU A 168 -10.45 -9.65 5.37
CA LEU A 168 -9.85 -8.40 4.91
C LEU A 168 -10.95 -7.35 4.82
N ASP A 169 -10.73 -6.18 5.42
CA ASP A 169 -11.72 -5.09 5.49
C ASP A 169 -13.11 -5.54 6.02
N GLY A 170 -13.13 -6.43 7.02
CA GLY A 170 -14.37 -6.94 7.64
C GLY A 170 -15.12 -7.97 6.80
N ARG A 171 -14.50 -8.51 5.74
CA ARG A 171 -15.07 -9.53 4.86
C ARG A 171 -14.20 -10.77 4.84
N LYS A 172 -14.79 -11.92 5.17
CA LYS A 172 -14.16 -13.23 4.98
C LYS A 172 -14.23 -13.61 3.50
N GLN A 173 -13.08 -13.83 2.87
CA GLN A 173 -12.99 -14.20 1.46
C GLN A 173 -11.76 -15.08 1.18
N GLY A 174 -11.76 -15.73 0.01
CA GLY A 174 -10.66 -16.56 -0.45
C GLY A 174 -9.55 -15.76 -1.11
N PHE A 175 -8.31 -16.22 -0.95
CA PHE A 175 -7.11 -15.65 -1.51
C PHE A 175 -6.29 -16.72 -2.22
N ILE A 176 -5.70 -16.33 -3.36
CA ILE A 176 -4.70 -17.08 -4.10
C ILE A 176 -3.35 -16.51 -3.72
N VAL A 177 -2.41 -17.36 -3.32
CA VAL A 177 -1.01 -16.98 -3.13
C VAL A 177 -0.16 -17.81 -4.08
N VAL A 178 0.66 -17.17 -4.90
CA VAL A 178 1.64 -17.81 -5.79
C VAL A 178 3.04 -17.41 -5.34
N ARG A 179 3.92 -18.40 -5.12
CA ARG A 179 5.32 -18.17 -4.76
C ARG A 179 6.22 -18.31 -5.99
N GLN A 180 7.15 -17.37 -6.14
CA GLN A 180 8.28 -17.47 -7.08
C GLN A 180 9.56 -17.02 -6.38
N GLY A 181 10.40 -17.98 -6.01
CA GLY A 181 11.60 -17.79 -5.20
C GLY A 181 11.29 -17.12 -3.87
N GLU A 182 11.80 -15.91 -3.71
CA GLU A 182 11.64 -15.05 -2.52
C GLU A 182 10.49 -14.03 -2.66
N THR A 183 9.72 -14.11 -3.75
CA THR A 183 8.58 -13.22 -4.03
C THR A 183 7.27 -13.99 -3.93
N ALA A 184 6.19 -13.28 -3.57
CA ALA A 184 4.83 -13.80 -3.60
C ALA A 184 3.91 -12.87 -4.38
N TYR A 185 2.82 -13.43 -4.92
CA TYR A 185 1.74 -12.70 -5.56
C TYR A 185 0.43 -13.11 -4.89
N VAL A 186 -0.39 -12.13 -4.50
CA VAL A 186 -1.64 -12.38 -3.77
C VAL A 186 -2.83 -11.78 -4.52
N TYR A 187 -3.83 -12.61 -4.78
CA TYR A 187 -5.07 -12.21 -5.46
C TYR A 187 -6.30 -12.64 -4.66
N VAL A 188 -7.41 -11.94 -4.86
CA VAL A 188 -8.72 -12.44 -4.43
C VAL A 188 -9.06 -13.68 -5.27
N ASN A 189 -9.48 -14.76 -4.63
CA ASN A 189 -9.94 -15.98 -5.29
C ASN A 189 -11.36 -15.79 -5.86
N SER A 190 -11.49 -14.93 -6.88
CA SER A 190 -12.73 -14.65 -7.57
C SER A 190 -12.44 -14.27 -9.01
N CYS A 191 -12.96 -15.07 -9.94
CA CYS A 191 -12.76 -14.90 -11.37
C CYS A 191 -13.56 -13.69 -11.85
N PRO A 192 -12.95 -12.73 -12.57
CA PRO A 192 -13.63 -11.50 -12.97
C PRO A 192 -14.77 -11.74 -13.99
N HIS A 193 -14.83 -12.93 -14.62
CA HIS A 193 -15.93 -13.30 -15.53
C HIS A 193 -17.29 -13.47 -14.84
N ILE A 194 -17.37 -14.36 -13.83
CA ILE A 194 -18.65 -14.65 -13.13
C ILE A 194 -18.56 -14.62 -11.60
N GLY A 195 -17.40 -14.26 -11.04
CA GLY A 195 -17.15 -14.19 -9.61
C GLY A 195 -16.84 -15.52 -8.93
N SER A 196 -16.82 -16.65 -9.66
CA SER A 196 -16.53 -17.97 -9.11
C SER A 196 -15.08 -18.07 -8.61
N PRO A 197 -14.80 -18.90 -7.58
CA PRO A 197 -13.44 -19.30 -7.25
C PRO A 197 -12.72 -19.91 -8.46
N LEU A 198 -11.40 -19.74 -8.51
CA LEU A 198 -10.58 -20.22 -9.63
C LEU A 198 -10.22 -21.71 -9.49
N ASP A 199 -10.18 -22.28 -8.29
CA ASP A 199 -9.70 -23.64 -8.04
C ASP A 199 -10.79 -24.71 -8.13
N PHE A 200 -10.41 -25.90 -8.64
CA PHE A 200 -11.21 -27.13 -8.59
C PHE A 200 -10.82 -28.00 -7.39
N ALA A 201 -9.57 -27.90 -6.96
CA ALA A 201 -9.03 -28.49 -5.74
C ALA A 201 -8.28 -27.41 -4.96
N PRO A 202 -8.44 -27.34 -3.62
CA PRO A 202 -7.84 -26.28 -2.82
C PRO A 202 -6.36 -26.07 -3.12
N GLY A 203 -6.01 -24.84 -3.50
CA GLY A 203 -4.62 -24.42 -3.71
C GLY A 203 -4.01 -24.71 -5.07
N ARG A 204 -4.69 -25.46 -5.96
CA ARG A 204 -4.19 -25.75 -7.32
C ARG A 204 -4.68 -24.72 -8.32
N PHE A 205 -3.91 -23.67 -8.50
CA PHE A 205 -4.24 -22.57 -9.41
C PHE A 205 -3.36 -22.51 -10.65
N LEU A 206 -2.23 -23.19 -10.71
CA LEU A 206 -1.30 -23.04 -11.81
C LEU A 206 -1.57 -24.02 -12.96
N THR A 207 -1.22 -23.62 -14.18
CA THR A 207 -1.11 -24.54 -15.32
C THR A 207 -0.06 -25.63 -15.03
N PRO A 208 -0.08 -26.79 -15.73
CA PRO A 208 0.92 -27.85 -15.55
C PRO A 208 2.36 -27.33 -15.67
N ASP A 209 2.57 -26.39 -16.59
CA ASP A 209 3.86 -25.78 -16.90
C ASP A 209 4.22 -24.65 -15.90
N LYS A 210 3.29 -24.28 -15.01
CA LYS A 210 3.41 -23.28 -13.94
C LYS A 210 3.64 -21.82 -14.39
N ASP A 211 3.40 -21.52 -15.66
CA ASP A 211 3.55 -20.17 -16.23
C ASP A 211 2.34 -19.24 -16.00
N PHE A 212 1.15 -19.79 -15.76
CA PHE A 212 -0.09 -19.02 -15.61
C PHE A 212 -0.95 -19.51 -14.44
N ILE A 213 -1.75 -18.60 -13.89
CA ILE A 213 -2.89 -18.92 -13.05
C ILE A 213 -4.05 -19.34 -13.96
N LEU A 214 -4.59 -20.53 -13.75
CA LEU A 214 -5.70 -21.15 -14.47
C LEU A 214 -6.98 -21.06 -13.63
N CYS A 215 -8.04 -20.50 -14.22
CA CYS A 215 -9.40 -20.65 -13.71
C CYS A 215 -9.98 -21.99 -14.16
N SER A 216 -10.27 -22.86 -13.20
CA SER A 216 -10.81 -24.20 -13.43
C SER A 216 -12.24 -24.23 -13.97
N THR A 217 -12.99 -23.13 -13.84
CA THR A 217 -14.39 -23.08 -14.28
C THR A 217 -14.53 -23.05 -15.80
N HIS A 218 -13.86 -22.10 -16.46
CA HIS A 218 -13.99 -21.87 -17.91
C HIS A 218 -12.63 -21.72 -18.62
N GLY A 219 -11.52 -22.07 -17.94
CA GLY A 219 -10.20 -22.14 -18.55
C GLY A 219 -9.49 -20.80 -18.78
N ALA A 220 -9.91 -19.72 -18.11
CA ALA A 220 -9.22 -18.43 -18.24
C ALA A 220 -7.79 -18.51 -17.68
N LEU A 221 -6.84 -17.90 -18.38
CA LEU A 221 -5.43 -17.87 -18.00
C LEU A 221 -5.02 -16.45 -17.60
N PHE A 222 -4.41 -16.32 -16.43
CA PHE A 222 -3.95 -15.05 -15.89
C PHE A 222 -2.45 -15.07 -15.67
N ARG A 223 -1.79 -13.96 -16.03
CA ARG A 223 -0.36 -13.78 -15.77
C ARG A 223 -0.12 -13.61 -14.28
N ILE A 224 0.87 -14.34 -13.76
CA ILE A 224 1.17 -14.38 -12.31
C ILE A 224 1.60 -13.02 -11.75
N THR A 225 2.23 -12.17 -12.54
CA THR A 225 2.86 -10.94 -12.05
C THR A 225 1.90 -9.77 -11.83
N ASP A 226 0.81 -9.71 -12.59
CA ASP A 226 -0.13 -8.58 -12.61
C ASP A 226 -1.61 -9.01 -12.65
N GLY A 227 -1.88 -10.31 -12.69
CA GLY A 227 -3.23 -10.88 -12.75
C GLY A 227 -3.96 -10.65 -14.07
N HIS A 228 -3.30 -10.18 -15.13
CA HIS A 228 -3.93 -9.89 -16.42
C HIS A 228 -4.39 -11.18 -17.12
N CYS A 229 -5.65 -11.23 -17.54
CA CYS A 229 -6.23 -12.34 -18.31
C CYS A 229 -5.68 -12.35 -19.74
N VAL A 230 -4.84 -13.32 -20.08
CA VAL A 230 -4.23 -13.45 -21.41
C VAL A 230 -5.01 -14.39 -22.34
N SER A 231 -5.94 -15.19 -21.80
CA SER A 231 -6.79 -16.11 -22.57
C SER A 231 -8.07 -16.44 -21.79
N GLY A 232 -9.16 -16.74 -22.51
CA GLY A 232 -10.45 -17.14 -21.94
C GLY A 232 -11.51 -16.03 -21.91
N PRO A 233 -12.69 -16.28 -21.29
CA PRO A 233 -13.86 -15.41 -21.38
C PRO A 233 -13.73 -14.06 -20.67
N CYS A 234 -12.67 -13.87 -19.86
CA CYS A 234 -12.38 -12.61 -19.15
C CYS A 234 -11.27 -11.80 -19.84
N ALA A 235 -11.10 -11.92 -21.16
CA ALA A 235 -10.08 -11.20 -21.92
C ALA A 235 -10.03 -9.69 -21.54
N ASP A 236 -8.81 -9.18 -21.36
CA ASP A 236 -8.49 -7.80 -20.95
C ASP A 236 -8.96 -7.38 -19.54
N GLN A 237 -9.43 -8.33 -18.71
CA GLN A 237 -9.71 -8.11 -17.29
C GLN A 237 -8.57 -8.63 -16.40
N ASN A 238 -8.55 -8.19 -15.14
CA ASN A 238 -7.54 -8.59 -14.17
C ASN A 238 -8.15 -9.29 -12.96
N LEU A 239 -7.38 -10.22 -12.38
CA LEU A 239 -7.59 -10.61 -10.99
C LEU A 239 -7.41 -9.41 -10.07
N THR A 240 -8.20 -9.35 -9.00
CA THR A 240 -8.06 -8.30 -8.00
C THR A 240 -6.82 -8.57 -7.15
N ALA A 241 -5.75 -7.82 -7.39
CA ALA A 241 -4.52 -7.88 -6.58
C ALA A 241 -4.77 -7.42 -5.15
N VAL A 242 -4.17 -8.12 -4.19
CA VAL A 242 -4.29 -7.85 -2.76
C VAL A 242 -2.96 -7.32 -2.25
N SER A 243 -3.00 -6.16 -1.61
CA SER A 243 -1.82 -5.61 -0.93
C SER A 243 -1.44 -6.53 0.23
N PHE A 244 -0.15 -6.83 0.35
CA PHE A 244 0.39 -7.69 1.41
C PHE A 244 1.78 -7.21 1.82
N ALA A 245 2.29 -7.73 2.94
CA ALA A 245 3.68 -7.57 3.35
C ALA A 245 4.32 -8.94 3.58
N LEU A 246 5.57 -9.10 3.13
CA LEU A 246 6.42 -10.25 3.44
C LEU A 246 7.42 -9.84 4.54
N ARG A 247 7.39 -10.50 5.70
CA ARG A 247 8.27 -10.22 6.85
C ARG A 247 8.71 -11.52 7.49
N ASP A 248 10.01 -11.69 7.70
CA ASP A 248 10.55 -12.93 8.30
C ASP A 248 10.01 -14.20 7.61
N ARG A 249 9.85 -14.11 6.28
CA ARG A 249 9.26 -15.15 5.43
C ARG A 249 7.79 -15.47 5.76
N GLU A 250 7.05 -14.53 6.32
CA GLU A 250 5.61 -14.61 6.58
C GLU A 250 4.84 -13.56 5.76
N ILE A 251 3.73 -13.98 5.17
CA ILE A 251 2.84 -13.16 4.34
C ILE A 251 1.70 -12.64 5.22
N PHE A 252 1.51 -11.33 5.22
CA PHE A 252 0.42 -10.64 5.94
C PHE A 252 -0.43 -9.83 4.97
N LEU A 253 -1.75 -9.94 5.07
CA LEU A 253 -2.67 -9.10 4.29
C LEU A 253 -2.63 -7.64 4.77
N ALA A 254 -2.73 -6.69 3.84
CA ALA A 254 -2.69 -5.24 4.09
C ALA A 254 -3.95 -4.53 3.54
#